data_AF-A0A1I0MM11-F1
#
_entry.id   AF-A0A1I0MM11-F1
#
_cell.length_a   1.000
_cell.length_b   1.000
_cell.length_c   1.000
_cell.angle_alpha   90.00
_cell.angle_beta   90.00
_cell.angle_gamma   90.00
#
_symmetry.space_group_name_H-M   'P 1'
#
loop_
_entity.id
_entity.type
_entity.pdbx_description
1 polymer ?
#
loop_
_entity_poly.entity_id
_entity_poly.type
_entity_poly.pdbx_seq_one_letter_code
_entity_poly.pdbx_strand_id
1 'polypeptide(L)'
;MKKKLISIIIATCLLSLAIGGCGKSEEKPKDKEKENSEDIDIEEITEDVTDVLSDFLDSVKTNEITILPDDATISQESMVNTLLPLTDYEIDSVEATEDSATATVIFTMPDVSEISAACVKYEGYFDLIGTIETTTEQTLEFDLTLVDDDWTIDGSSADAYADMLIGVVDSIEFARLTADEAMDAFDLYMNQLSIESSASYAVESTDPASPAWSTYLGWCDSIEGDTFLIYDFLSKYFSRIEYEATVTEATNESVTLQIVGTAPESVESIEYYMNNVILATDIYENLIEWQYAGGTPDRYYNGIFGMMGLGVYDSELVDYNATVTVTVDDDGNYIFYAGEGFLPAPYLDTPTNNDTMVTCALDNLLERGTITQEQHDTIGADLYAGNSLITEIETGDDYYVSFTDDDDDFRVCFWTRESHDPNESFTYNMSVNGESVVEGGTVTPEVPGAVIHGVVIPEEYCAAGNSIDLTIYGTDGSSILAHLQIDL
;
A
#
# COMPACT_ATOMS: atom_id res chain seq x y z
N MET A 1 -14.86 32.12 -33.25
CA MET A 1 -15.74 33.04 -32.49
C MET A 1 -15.09 33.49 -31.18
N LYS A 2 -14.27 32.65 -30.54
CA LYS A 2 -13.58 32.89 -29.25
C LYS A 2 -12.50 34.01 -29.25
N LYS A 3 -11.67 34.15 -30.30
CA LYS A 3 -10.75 35.31 -30.47
C LYS A 3 -11.43 36.68 -30.55
N LYS A 4 -12.72 36.73 -30.90
CA LYS A 4 -13.48 38.00 -30.90
C LYS A 4 -13.94 38.40 -29.52
N LEU A 5 -14.05 37.50 -28.54
CA LEU A 5 -14.61 37.84 -27.23
C LEU A 5 -13.57 38.55 -26.34
N ILE A 6 -12.30 38.12 -26.37
CA ILE A 6 -11.18 38.77 -25.66
C ILE A 6 -10.87 40.14 -26.30
N SER A 7 -10.82 40.22 -27.63
CA SER A 7 -10.76 41.53 -28.33
C SER A 7 -12.00 42.39 -28.11
N ILE A 8 -13.19 41.80 -27.85
CA ILE A 8 -14.40 42.55 -27.49
C ILE A 8 -14.33 43.04 -26.04
N ILE A 9 -13.73 42.32 -25.11
CA ILE A 9 -13.59 42.75 -23.71
C ILE A 9 -12.57 43.88 -23.60
N ILE A 10 -11.41 43.76 -24.26
CA ILE A 10 -10.42 44.83 -24.40
C ILE A 10 -11.03 46.04 -25.15
N ALA A 11 -11.76 45.81 -26.25
CA ALA A 11 -12.50 46.87 -26.94
C ALA A 11 -13.70 47.43 -26.14
N THR A 12 -14.24 46.70 -25.16
CA THR A 12 -15.33 47.18 -24.28
C THR A 12 -14.77 48.07 -23.19
N CYS A 13 -13.58 47.76 -22.65
CA CYS A 13 -12.83 48.64 -21.77
C CYS A 13 -12.44 49.95 -22.49
N LEU A 14 -12.02 49.88 -23.76
CA LEU A 14 -11.74 51.06 -24.60
C LEU A 14 -13.01 51.85 -24.99
N LEU A 15 -14.15 51.19 -25.24
CA LEU A 15 -15.41 51.88 -25.55
C LEU A 15 -16.01 52.65 -24.35
N SER A 16 -15.72 52.25 -23.11
CA SER A 16 -16.16 52.98 -21.91
C SER A 16 -15.45 54.32 -21.70
N LEU A 17 -14.27 54.52 -22.31
CA LEU A 17 -13.55 55.80 -22.29
C LEU A 17 -13.97 56.74 -23.43
N ALA A 18 -14.62 56.23 -24.48
CA ALA A 18 -15.07 56.99 -25.64
C ALA A 18 -16.39 57.79 -25.44
N ILE A 19 -17.02 57.77 -24.26
CA ILE A 19 -18.18 58.60 -23.94
C ILE A 19 -17.83 59.58 -22.80
N GLY A 20 -16.93 60.52 -23.11
CA GLY A 20 -16.39 61.42 -22.09
C GLY A 20 -15.83 62.75 -22.56
N GLY A 21 -16.34 63.39 -23.63
CA GLY A 21 -16.10 64.84 -23.78
C GLY A 21 -15.92 65.39 -25.18
N CYS A 22 -17.03 65.61 -25.86
CA CYS A 22 -17.10 66.49 -27.03
C CYS A 22 -16.85 67.96 -26.63
N GLY A 23 -15.95 68.69 -27.32
CA GLY A 23 -16.11 70.15 -27.46
C GLY A 23 -14.92 71.00 -27.91
N LYS A 24 -15.08 71.61 -29.10
CA LYS A 24 -14.47 72.83 -29.69
C LYS A 24 -13.18 72.61 -30.49
N SER A 25 -13.17 72.67 -31.83
CA SER A 25 -13.56 73.69 -32.83
C SER A 25 -12.54 74.83 -33.05
N GLU A 26 -12.13 74.95 -34.32
CA GLU A 26 -11.47 76.07 -35.04
C GLU A 26 -9.99 76.29 -34.68
N GLU A 27 -9.02 76.36 -35.62
CA GLU A 27 -8.96 77.14 -36.85
C GLU A 27 -7.79 76.66 -37.76
N LYS A 28 -7.87 76.86 -39.08
CA LYS A 28 -6.74 76.68 -40.04
C LYS A 28 -5.82 77.92 -40.05
N PRO A 29 -4.51 77.79 -40.36
CA PRO A 29 -4.07 78.19 -41.71
C PRO A 29 -2.95 77.34 -42.34
N LYS A 30 -2.71 77.63 -43.63
CA LYS A 30 -1.90 76.94 -44.65
C LYS A 30 -0.38 77.15 -44.59
N ASP A 31 0.29 76.19 -45.25
CA ASP A 31 1.59 76.22 -45.95
C ASP A 31 2.89 76.36 -45.13
N LYS A 32 3.64 75.25 -45.01
CA LYS A 32 5.02 75.14 -45.51
C LYS A 32 5.56 73.71 -45.41
N GLU A 33 6.05 73.19 -46.54
CA GLU A 33 6.99 72.08 -46.61
C GLU A 33 8.18 72.34 -45.69
N LYS A 34 8.41 71.39 -44.78
CA LYS A 34 9.72 70.99 -44.26
C LYS A 34 9.62 69.51 -43.95
N GLU A 35 10.64 68.76 -44.35
CA GLU A 35 10.85 67.36 -44.02
C GLU A 35 10.64 67.14 -42.52
N ASN A 36 9.49 66.57 -42.15
CA ASN A 36 9.30 65.88 -40.89
C ASN A 36 9.72 64.44 -41.15
N SER A 37 10.98 64.09 -40.88
CA SER A 37 11.14 62.85 -40.15
C SER A 37 10.61 63.20 -38.77
N GLU A 38 9.38 62.77 -38.47
CA GLU A 38 8.90 62.73 -37.10
C GLU A 38 9.99 61.99 -36.32
N ASP A 39 10.74 62.74 -35.51
CA ASP A 39 11.55 62.13 -34.46
C ASP A 39 10.49 61.51 -33.55
N ILE A 40 10.21 60.23 -33.79
CA ILE A 40 9.34 59.42 -32.96
C ILE A 40 9.91 59.52 -31.56
N ASP A 41 9.13 60.09 -30.64
CA ASP A 41 9.54 60.22 -29.25
C ASP A 41 9.39 58.85 -28.59
N ILE A 42 10.45 58.05 -28.67
CA ILE A 42 10.50 56.70 -28.10
C ILE A 42 10.20 56.73 -26.59
N GLU A 43 10.51 57.84 -25.91
CA GLU A 43 10.21 58.01 -24.48
C GLU A 43 8.69 58.10 -24.26
N GLU A 44 7.95 58.85 -25.08
CA GLU A 44 6.48 58.94 -25.06
C GLU A 44 5.82 57.58 -25.36
N ILE A 45 6.28 56.86 -26.39
CA ILE A 45 5.76 55.52 -26.71
C ILE A 45 5.99 54.53 -25.56
N THR A 46 7.15 54.59 -24.92
CA THR A 46 7.50 53.69 -23.81
C THR A 46 6.63 53.96 -22.58
N GLU A 47 6.34 55.23 -22.29
CA GLU A 47 5.42 55.62 -21.21
C GLU A 47 4.00 55.08 -21.47
N ASP A 48 3.46 55.28 -22.68
CA ASP A 48 2.13 54.78 -23.05
C ASP A 48 2.02 53.24 -22.98
N VAL A 49 3.05 52.52 -23.45
CA VAL A 49 3.10 51.04 -23.36
C VAL A 49 3.14 50.59 -21.90
N THR A 50 3.91 51.28 -21.06
CA THR A 50 4.05 50.96 -19.63
C THR A 50 2.72 51.17 -18.91
N ASP A 51 1.99 52.23 -19.23
CA ASP A 51 0.67 52.52 -18.66
C ASP A 51 -0.36 51.46 -19.06
N VAL A 52 -0.42 51.06 -20.33
CA VAL A 52 -1.34 50.00 -20.81
C VAL A 52 -1.06 48.65 -20.15
N LEU A 53 0.22 48.27 -20.01
CA LEU A 53 0.59 47.03 -19.31
C LEU A 53 0.21 47.10 -17.84
N SER A 54 0.46 48.23 -17.19
CA SER A 54 0.13 48.41 -15.77
C SER A 54 -1.38 48.32 -15.54
N ASP A 55 -2.19 49.00 -16.35
CA ASP A 55 -3.65 48.95 -16.27
C ASP A 55 -4.18 47.52 -16.49
N PHE A 56 -3.63 46.79 -17.48
CA PHE A 56 -3.98 45.40 -17.71
C PHE A 56 -3.67 44.53 -16.47
N LEU A 57 -2.44 44.61 -15.96
CA LEU A 57 -2.01 43.78 -14.83
C LEU A 57 -2.78 44.11 -13.53
N ASP A 58 -3.09 45.37 -13.29
CA ASP A 58 -3.94 45.78 -12.16
C ASP A 58 -5.38 45.30 -12.30
N SER A 59 -5.94 45.32 -13.51
CA SER A 59 -7.29 44.80 -13.77
C SER A 59 -7.39 43.27 -13.55
N VAL A 60 -6.30 42.56 -13.85
CA VAL A 60 -6.16 41.13 -13.59
C VAL A 60 -6.13 40.86 -12.07
N LYS A 61 -5.30 41.58 -11.31
CA LYS A 61 -5.20 41.40 -9.83
C LYS A 61 -6.52 41.69 -9.10
N THR A 62 -7.33 42.59 -9.62
CA THR A 62 -8.60 43.01 -8.99
C THR A 62 -9.78 42.08 -9.30
N ASN A 63 -9.55 40.95 -9.96
CA ASN A 63 -10.55 39.93 -10.32
C ASN A 63 -11.67 40.44 -11.24
N GLU A 64 -11.50 41.56 -11.94
CA GLU A 64 -12.50 42.06 -12.90
C GLU A 64 -12.47 41.28 -14.24
N ILE A 65 -11.49 40.39 -14.43
CA ILE A 65 -11.27 39.63 -15.66
C ILE A 65 -11.18 38.13 -15.35
N THR A 66 -12.03 37.33 -16.01
CA THR A 66 -11.89 35.87 -16.06
C THR A 66 -10.86 35.51 -17.13
N ILE A 67 -9.72 34.97 -16.72
CA ILE A 67 -8.56 34.71 -17.60
C ILE A 67 -8.54 33.26 -18.11
N LEU A 68 -9.21 32.35 -17.41
CA LEU A 68 -9.06 30.92 -17.66
C LEU A 68 -9.90 30.40 -18.82
N PRO A 69 -9.38 29.40 -19.54
CA PRO A 69 -10.12 28.74 -20.61
C PRO A 69 -11.31 27.94 -20.04
N ASP A 70 -12.36 27.76 -20.85
CA ASP A 70 -13.63 27.12 -20.45
C ASP A 70 -13.46 25.66 -19.93
N ASP A 71 -12.31 25.04 -20.14
CA ASP A 71 -11.97 23.66 -19.75
C ASP A 71 -11.15 23.57 -18.45
N ALA A 72 -10.75 24.69 -17.85
CA ALA A 72 -10.21 24.68 -16.50
C ALA A 72 -11.24 24.09 -15.54
N THR A 73 -10.80 23.15 -14.70
CA THR A 73 -11.66 22.62 -13.66
C THR A 73 -12.04 23.75 -12.69
N ILE A 74 -13.26 23.73 -12.16
CA ILE A 74 -13.76 24.74 -11.19
C ILE A 74 -12.78 24.91 -10.00
N SER A 75 -12.00 23.87 -9.70
CA SER A 75 -10.94 23.88 -8.69
C SER A 75 -9.72 24.72 -9.06
N GLN A 76 -9.22 24.64 -10.31
CA GLN A 76 -8.07 25.41 -10.78
C GLN A 76 -8.39 26.91 -10.85
N GLU A 77 -9.61 27.27 -11.27
CA GLU A 77 -10.07 28.66 -11.29
C GLU A 77 -10.03 29.30 -9.91
N SER A 78 -10.51 28.57 -8.91
CA SER A 78 -10.50 29.07 -7.53
C SER A 78 -9.06 29.27 -7.04
N MET A 79 -8.14 28.37 -7.40
CA MET A 79 -6.73 28.48 -7.03
C MET A 79 -6.05 29.70 -7.65
N VAL A 80 -6.18 29.88 -8.97
CA VAL A 80 -5.63 31.04 -9.68
C VAL A 80 -6.19 32.34 -9.11
N ASN A 81 -7.50 32.42 -8.87
CA ASN A 81 -8.13 33.62 -8.29
C ASN A 81 -7.65 33.94 -6.87
N THR A 82 -7.07 32.97 -6.16
CA THR A 82 -6.49 33.17 -4.83
C THR A 82 -5.01 33.55 -4.92
N LEU A 83 -4.28 33.01 -5.89
CA LEU A 83 -2.89 33.35 -6.16
C LEU A 83 -2.75 34.77 -6.73
N LEU A 84 -3.66 35.19 -7.63
CA LEU A 84 -3.58 36.45 -8.36
C LEU A 84 -3.39 37.69 -7.46
N PRO A 85 -4.16 37.90 -6.37
CA PRO A 85 -3.96 39.03 -5.48
C PRO A 85 -2.63 39.02 -4.71
N LEU A 86 -1.94 37.88 -4.67
CA LEU A 86 -0.65 37.69 -4.00
C LEU A 86 0.54 37.81 -4.96
N THR A 87 0.28 37.89 -6.27
CA THR A 87 1.32 38.04 -7.29
C THR A 87 1.67 39.52 -7.48
N ASP A 88 2.96 39.83 -7.44
CA ASP A 88 3.53 41.11 -7.83
C ASP A 88 4.18 41.04 -9.22
N TYR A 89 4.40 42.21 -9.82
CA TYR A 89 5.04 42.31 -11.13
C TYR A 89 5.98 43.52 -11.21
N GLU A 90 7.01 43.39 -12.03
CA GLU A 90 7.93 44.45 -12.42
C GLU A 90 8.14 44.39 -13.94
N ILE A 91 8.05 45.55 -14.60
CA ILE A 91 8.39 45.67 -16.03
C ILE A 91 9.90 45.88 -16.09
N ASP A 92 10.64 44.87 -16.55
CA ASP A 92 12.10 44.89 -16.63
C ASP A 92 12.59 45.71 -17.83
N SER A 93 11.98 45.49 -19.00
CA SER A 93 12.35 46.19 -20.22
C SER A 93 11.19 46.32 -21.20
N VAL A 94 11.23 47.38 -22.00
CA VAL A 94 10.30 47.64 -23.11
C VAL A 94 11.11 48.01 -24.34
N GLU A 95 10.91 47.27 -25.42
CA GLU A 95 11.46 47.55 -26.75
C GLU A 95 10.32 47.91 -27.69
N ALA A 96 10.17 49.21 -28.00
CA ALA A 96 9.08 49.71 -28.84
C ALA A 96 9.55 50.22 -30.21
N THR A 97 8.67 50.07 -31.19
CA THR A 97 8.74 50.65 -32.53
C THR A 97 7.48 51.48 -32.78
N GLU A 98 7.33 52.04 -33.99
CA GLU A 98 6.16 52.85 -34.36
C GLU A 98 4.83 52.07 -34.25
N ASP A 99 4.82 50.77 -34.58
CA ASP A 99 3.59 49.98 -34.70
C ASP A 99 3.52 48.76 -33.76
N SER A 100 4.63 48.41 -33.08
CA SER A 100 4.72 47.24 -32.21
C SER A 100 5.68 47.48 -31.05
N ALA A 101 5.43 46.83 -29.92
CA ALA A 101 6.35 46.82 -28.79
C ALA A 101 6.44 45.41 -28.20
N THR A 102 7.56 45.10 -27.55
CA THR A 102 7.73 43.89 -26.74
C THR A 102 8.16 44.32 -25.36
N ALA A 103 7.50 43.80 -24.32
CA ALA A 103 7.81 44.10 -22.93
C ALA A 103 8.15 42.81 -22.17
N THR A 104 9.27 42.83 -21.44
CA THR A 104 9.66 41.76 -20.53
C THR A 104 9.13 42.08 -19.14
N VAL A 105 8.27 41.21 -18.60
CA VAL A 105 7.66 41.38 -17.28
C VAL A 105 8.11 40.23 -16.39
N ILE A 106 8.57 40.57 -15.18
CA ILE A 106 8.93 39.62 -14.13
C ILE A 106 7.77 39.59 -13.14
N PHE A 107 7.18 38.42 -12.95
CA PHE A 107 6.16 38.15 -11.96
C PHE A 107 6.78 37.52 -10.73
N THR A 108 6.55 38.10 -9.57
CA THR A 108 6.95 37.55 -8.27
C THR A 108 5.71 37.03 -7.57
N MET A 109 5.62 35.73 -7.33
CA MET A 109 4.44 35.10 -6.72
C MET A 109 4.84 34.14 -5.61
N PRO A 110 3.94 33.82 -4.66
CA PRO A 110 4.20 32.79 -3.66
C PRO A 110 4.71 31.49 -4.29
N ASP A 111 5.74 30.89 -3.69
CA ASP A 111 6.26 29.59 -4.16
C ASP A 111 5.29 28.47 -3.75
N VAL A 112 4.31 28.21 -4.60
CA VAL A 112 3.26 27.21 -4.35
C VAL A 112 3.79 25.78 -4.24
N SER A 113 5.07 25.52 -4.58
CA SER A 113 5.68 24.20 -4.35
C SER A 113 5.77 23.86 -2.84
N GLU A 114 5.77 24.86 -1.96
CA GLU A 114 5.68 24.66 -0.51
C GLU A 114 4.36 24.04 -0.07
N ILE A 115 3.29 24.19 -0.86
CA ILE A 115 1.98 23.59 -0.57
C ILE A 115 2.06 22.07 -0.73
N SER A 116 2.69 21.59 -1.81
CA SER A 116 2.93 20.15 -2.02
C SER A 116 3.82 19.58 -0.90
N ALA A 117 4.84 20.33 -0.46
CA ALA A 117 5.69 19.92 0.65
C ALA A 117 4.94 19.86 2.00
N ALA A 118 3.90 20.68 2.17
CA ALA A 118 3.08 20.69 3.37
C ALA A 118 2.03 19.56 3.43
N CYS A 119 1.90 18.75 2.36
CA CYS A 119 0.93 17.64 2.27
C CYS A 119 -0.49 18.07 2.65
N VAL A 120 -0.94 19.21 2.13
CA VAL A 120 -2.28 19.74 2.41
C VAL A 120 -3.31 19.24 1.41
N LYS A 121 -4.55 19.09 1.87
CA LYS A 121 -5.71 18.88 1.00
C LYS A 121 -6.07 20.14 0.24
N TYR A 122 -6.84 19.95 -0.83
CA TYR A 122 -7.37 21.03 -1.65
C TYR A 122 -8.08 22.11 -0.81
N GLU A 123 -8.87 21.74 0.19
CA GLU A 123 -9.56 22.71 1.04
C GLU A 123 -8.59 23.55 1.89
N GLY A 124 -7.44 22.99 2.27
CA GLY A 124 -6.41 23.68 3.05
C GLY A 124 -5.55 24.65 2.22
N TYR A 125 -5.59 24.56 0.90
CA TYR A 125 -4.87 25.44 -0.03
C TYR A 125 -5.11 26.92 0.27
N PHE A 126 -6.38 27.30 0.41
CA PHE A 126 -6.79 28.71 0.52
C PHE A 126 -6.31 29.36 1.81
N ASP A 127 -6.18 28.58 2.88
CA ASP A 127 -5.67 29.05 4.16
C ASP A 127 -4.14 29.15 4.14
N LEU A 128 -3.46 28.23 3.42
CA LEU A 128 -2.00 28.16 3.40
C LEU A 128 -1.35 29.17 2.46
N ILE A 129 -1.90 29.38 1.27
CA ILE A 129 -1.23 30.16 0.22
C ILE A 129 -0.94 31.61 0.65
N GLY A 130 -1.82 32.22 1.45
CA GLY A 130 -1.61 33.57 1.99
C GLY A 130 -0.55 33.65 3.10
N THR A 131 0.01 32.52 3.54
CA THR A 131 1.03 32.44 4.58
C THR A 131 2.41 32.08 4.07
N ILE A 132 2.53 31.75 2.78
CA ILE A 132 3.81 31.42 2.14
C ILE A 132 4.67 32.69 2.09
N GLU A 133 5.83 32.64 2.73
CA GLU A 133 6.77 33.78 2.78
C GLU A 133 7.78 33.76 1.63
N THR A 134 7.98 32.59 1.00
CA THR A 134 8.89 32.44 -0.13
C THR A 134 8.19 32.78 -1.45
N THR A 135 8.98 33.25 -2.40
CA THR A 135 8.48 33.68 -3.70
C THR A 135 9.29 33.05 -4.82
N THR A 136 8.61 32.77 -5.93
CA THR A 136 9.21 32.38 -7.20
C THR A 136 9.03 33.50 -8.22
N GLU A 137 10.01 33.62 -9.13
CA GLU A 137 9.95 34.58 -10.23
C GLU A 137 9.65 33.86 -11.54
N GLN A 138 8.73 34.42 -12.33
CA GLN A 138 8.43 33.97 -13.68
C GLN A 138 8.58 35.14 -14.64
N THR A 139 9.31 34.95 -15.73
CA THR A 139 9.51 36.01 -16.73
C THR A 139 8.72 35.69 -17.99
N LEU A 140 7.93 36.66 -18.46
CA LEU A 140 7.18 36.56 -19.71
C LEU A 140 7.45 37.77 -20.60
N GLU A 141 7.44 37.52 -21.91
CA GLU A 141 7.46 38.57 -22.92
C GLU A 141 6.04 38.82 -23.43
N PHE A 142 5.63 40.09 -23.40
CA PHE A 142 4.36 40.55 -23.94
C PHE A 142 4.60 41.28 -25.26
N ASP A 143 4.04 40.77 -26.34
CA ASP A 143 3.95 41.46 -27.61
C ASP A 143 2.74 42.39 -27.59
N LEU A 144 2.96 43.65 -27.95
CA LEU A 144 1.94 44.68 -28.06
C LEU A 144 1.85 45.18 -29.50
N THR A 145 0.62 45.45 -29.93
CA THR A 145 0.33 46.02 -31.24
C THR A 145 -0.49 47.29 -31.08
N LEU A 146 -0.11 48.32 -31.84
CA LEU A 146 -0.86 49.57 -31.92
C LEU A 146 -2.10 49.37 -32.81
N VAL A 147 -3.29 49.58 -32.27
CA VAL A 147 -4.56 49.44 -32.99
C VAL A 147 -5.40 50.69 -32.75
N ASP A 148 -5.67 51.44 -33.83
CA ASP A 148 -6.46 52.68 -33.78
C ASP A 148 -5.91 53.72 -32.76
N ASP A 149 -4.58 53.88 -32.72
CA ASP A 149 -3.83 54.75 -31.79
C ASP A 149 -3.80 54.26 -30.31
N ASP A 150 -4.32 53.07 -30.02
CA ASP A 150 -4.25 52.45 -28.69
C ASP A 150 -3.33 51.23 -28.69
N TRP A 151 -2.43 51.13 -27.70
CA TRP A 151 -1.62 49.91 -27.50
C TRP A 151 -2.50 48.78 -26.97
N THR A 152 -2.35 47.59 -27.57
CA THR A 152 -3.10 46.39 -27.17
C THR A 152 -2.17 45.20 -27.02
N ILE A 153 -2.42 44.35 -26.02
CA ILE A 153 -1.66 43.11 -25.82
C ILE A 153 -2.09 42.10 -26.90
N ASP A 154 -1.12 41.48 -27.57
CA ASP A 154 -1.38 40.41 -28.52
C ASP A 154 -2.03 39.21 -27.81
N GLY A 155 -2.98 38.59 -28.50
CA GLY A 155 -3.72 37.46 -27.92
C GLY A 155 -2.81 36.29 -27.51
N SER A 156 -1.68 36.08 -28.19
CA SER A 156 -0.75 35.01 -27.82
C SER A 156 0.03 35.30 -26.54
N SER A 157 0.30 36.56 -26.20
CA SER A 157 0.91 36.93 -24.91
C SER A 157 -0.08 36.81 -23.77
N ALA A 158 -1.37 37.13 -24.02
CA ALA A 158 -2.42 36.86 -23.05
C ALA A 158 -2.59 35.34 -22.80
N ASP A 159 -2.55 34.53 -23.86
CA ASP A 159 -2.57 33.06 -23.76
C ASP A 159 -1.33 32.55 -22.98
N ALA A 160 -0.13 33.08 -23.25
CA ALA A 160 1.11 32.70 -22.55
C ALA A 160 1.07 33.03 -21.05
N TYR A 161 0.48 34.17 -20.67
CA TYR A 161 0.26 34.52 -19.27
C TYR A 161 -0.71 33.56 -18.57
N ALA A 162 -1.82 33.20 -19.24
CA ALA A 162 -2.76 32.22 -18.72
C ALA A 162 -2.10 30.84 -18.54
N ASP A 163 -1.34 30.38 -19.54
CA ASP A 163 -0.60 29.12 -19.51
C ASP A 163 0.44 29.09 -18.38
N MET A 164 1.11 30.20 -18.10
CA MET A 164 2.02 30.32 -16.95
C MET A 164 1.28 30.11 -15.62
N LEU A 165 0.16 30.80 -15.40
CA LEU A 165 -0.63 30.66 -14.16
C LEU A 165 -1.17 29.23 -14.00
N ILE A 166 -1.66 28.63 -15.09
CA ILE A 166 -2.10 27.24 -15.12
C ILE A 166 -0.94 26.32 -14.79
N GLY A 167 0.23 26.51 -15.39
CA GLY A 167 1.41 25.70 -15.13
C GLY A 167 1.88 25.76 -13.66
N VAL A 168 1.79 26.94 -13.03
CA VAL A 168 2.07 27.11 -11.59
C VAL A 168 1.07 26.31 -10.75
N VAL A 169 -0.22 26.43 -11.04
CA VAL A 169 -1.28 25.73 -10.30
C VAL A 169 -1.29 24.21 -10.55
N ASP A 170 -1.01 23.77 -11.78
CA ASP A 170 -0.94 22.36 -12.17
C ASP A 170 0.28 21.64 -11.58
N SER A 171 1.30 22.40 -11.15
CA SER A 171 2.44 21.85 -10.43
C SER A 171 2.14 21.51 -8.97
N ILE A 172 0.97 21.92 -8.46
CA ILE A 172 0.56 21.65 -7.07
C ILE A 172 -0.03 20.25 -7.01
N GLU A 173 0.61 19.42 -6.20
CA GLU A 173 0.10 18.10 -5.86
C GLU A 173 -0.54 18.20 -4.48
N PHE A 174 -1.85 17.94 -4.42
CA PHE A 174 -2.57 17.90 -3.16
C PHE A 174 -2.43 16.54 -2.50
N ALA A 175 -2.31 16.54 -1.18
CA ALA A 175 -2.34 15.29 -0.45
C ALA A 175 -3.72 14.65 -0.51
N ARG A 176 -3.74 13.37 -0.88
CA ARG A 176 -4.92 12.51 -0.74
C ARG A 176 -5.23 12.23 0.72
N LEU A 177 -4.18 12.18 1.54
CA LEU A 177 -4.22 11.82 2.95
C LEU A 177 -3.41 12.82 3.77
N THR A 178 -4.05 13.47 4.74
CA THR A 178 -3.32 14.31 5.71
C THR A 178 -2.75 13.48 6.86
N ALA A 179 -1.74 14.03 7.54
CA ALA A 179 -1.17 13.44 8.75
C ALA A 179 -2.22 13.13 9.82
N ASP A 180 -3.10 14.10 10.12
CA ASP A 180 -4.15 13.94 11.13
C ASP A 180 -5.16 12.85 10.74
N GLU A 181 -5.57 12.80 9.47
CA GLU A 181 -6.46 11.75 8.99
C GLU A 181 -5.82 10.35 9.02
N ALA A 182 -4.52 10.25 8.71
CA ALA A 182 -3.79 8.99 8.80
C ALA A 182 -3.72 8.50 10.25
N MET A 183 -3.48 9.41 11.20
CA MET A 183 -3.47 9.09 12.64
C MET A 183 -4.86 8.68 13.13
N ASP A 184 -5.91 9.43 12.81
CA ASP A 184 -7.29 9.09 13.18
C ASP A 184 -7.72 7.74 12.57
N ALA A 185 -7.36 7.49 11.31
CA ALA A 185 -7.63 6.21 10.64
C ALA A 185 -6.85 5.06 11.28
N PHE A 186 -5.58 5.28 11.64
CA PHE A 186 -4.76 4.28 12.32
C PHE A 186 -5.27 3.97 13.73
N ASP A 187 -5.70 4.98 14.49
CA ASP A 187 -6.29 4.78 15.81
C ASP A 187 -7.61 4.01 15.73
N LEU A 188 -8.45 4.34 14.76
CA LEU A 188 -9.65 3.56 14.48
C LEU A 188 -9.29 2.12 14.12
N TYR A 189 -8.28 1.92 13.27
CA TYR A 189 -7.81 0.61 12.85
C TYR A 189 -7.31 -0.23 14.03
N MET A 190 -6.43 0.30 14.88
CA MET A 190 -5.92 -0.38 16.07
C MET A 190 -7.04 -0.71 17.07
N ASN A 191 -7.99 0.22 17.26
CA ASN A 191 -9.15 -0.05 18.08
C ASN A 191 -10.02 -1.18 17.48
N GLN A 192 -10.22 -1.21 16.17
CA GLN A 192 -10.94 -2.28 15.51
C GLN A 192 -10.20 -3.61 15.62
N LEU A 193 -8.88 -3.66 15.43
CA LEU A 193 -8.09 -4.86 15.68
C LEU A 193 -8.30 -5.42 17.09
N SER A 194 -8.44 -4.55 18.10
CA SER A 194 -8.65 -4.97 19.50
C SER A 194 -10.05 -5.50 19.82
N ILE A 195 -11.07 -5.20 19.00
CA ILE A 195 -12.47 -5.52 19.27
C ILE A 195 -13.04 -6.48 18.23
N GLU A 196 -12.80 -6.18 16.96
CA GLU A 196 -13.36 -6.87 15.81
C GLU A 196 -12.29 -7.52 14.97
N SER A 197 -12.38 -8.83 15.04
CA SER A 197 -11.71 -9.82 14.25
C SER A 197 -11.45 -9.49 12.77
N SER A 198 -12.42 -8.93 12.06
CA SER A 198 -12.34 -8.72 10.60
C SER A 198 -11.43 -7.57 10.19
N ALA A 199 -11.01 -6.72 11.12
CA ALA A 199 -10.13 -5.60 10.81
C ALA A 199 -8.76 -6.06 10.29
N SER A 200 -8.30 -7.26 10.65
CA SER A 200 -6.98 -7.76 10.24
C SER A 200 -6.80 -7.96 8.72
N TYR A 201 -7.88 -7.89 7.93
CA TYR A 201 -7.80 -7.87 6.46
C TYR A 201 -7.43 -6.51 5.87
N ALA A 202 -7.53 -5.42 6.63
CA ALA A 202 -7.20 -4.08 6.15
C ALA A 202 -5.70 -3.78 6.18
N VAL A 203 -4.88 -4.68 6.75
CA VAL A 203 -3.42 -4.58 6.67
C VAL A 203 -2.88 -5.41 5.53
N GLU A 204 -2.11 -4.75 4.69
CA GLU A 204 -1.21 -5.34 3.71
C GLU A 204 0.22 -5.29 4.26
N SER A 205 1.11 -6.15 3.79
CA SER A 205 2.54 -5.99 4.11
C SER A 205 3.19 -5.04 3.12
N THR A 206 4.05 -4.14 3.62
CA THR A 206 5.00 -3.39 2.78
C THR A 206 5.97 -4.31 2.03
N ASP A 207 6.24 -5.48 2.60
CA ASP A 207 7.10 -6.52 2.03
C ASP A 207 6.34 -7.85 2.04
N PRO A 208 5.64 -8.22 0.95
CA PRO A 208 4.97 -9.51 0.87
C PRO A 208 5.94 -10.70 0.95
N ALA A 209 7.26 -10.48 0.80
CA ALA A 209 8.29 -11.49 1.03
C ALA A 209 8.76 -11.56 2.50
N SER A 210 8.24 -10.71 3.38
CA SER A 210 8.52 -10.76 4.81
C SER A 210 8.11 -12.13 5.40
N PRO A 211 9.03 -12.87 6.03
CA PRO A 211 8.74 -14.18 6.60
C PRO A 211 7.61 -14.17 7.63
N ALA A 212 7.46 -13.08 8.39
CA ALA A 212 6.38 -12.96 9.37
C ALA A 212 5.02 -12.86 8.68
N TRP A 213 4.95 -12.14 7.55
CA TRP A 213 3.72 -11.97 6.79
C TRP A 213 3.36 -13.21 5.97
N SER A 214 4.35 -13.86 5.33
CA SER A 214 4.12 -15.13 4.64
C SER A 214 3.67 -16.23 5.60
N THR A 215 4.21 -16.24 6.84
CA THR A 215 3.75 -17.16 7.89
C THR A 215 2.32 -16.84 8.32
N TYR A 216 1.99 -15.55 8.51
CA TYR A 216 0.63 -15.11 8.82
C TYR A 216 -0.38 -15.50 7.72
N LEU A 217 -0.06 -15.24 6.45
CA LEU A 217 -0.89 -15.64 5.33
C LEU A 217 -0.97 -17.18 5.22
N GLY A 218 0.14 -17.89 5.44
CA GLY A 218 0.14 -19.35 5.50
C GLY A 218 -0.77 -19.90 6.60
N TRP A 219 -0.86 -19.25 7.76
CA TRP A 219 -1.85 -19.59 8.79
C TRP A 219 -3.28 -19.30 8.33
N CYS A 220 -3.51 -18.16 7.68
CA CYS A 220 -4.84 -17.82 7.16
C CYS A 220 -5.30 -18.79 6.06
N ASP A 221 -4.39 -19.21 5.18
CA ASP A 221 -4.66 -20.09 4.05
C ASP A 221 -4.77 -21.56 4.47
N SER A 222 -3.96 -22.01 5.43
CA SER A 222 -4.02 -23.40 5.94
C SER A 222 -5.27 -23.67 6.78
N ILE A 223 -5.91 -22.62 7.29
CA ILE A 223 -7.19 -22.70 7.99
C ILE A 223 -8.28 -22.32 6.98
N GLU A 224 -8.48 -23.16 5.96
CA GLU A 224 -9.54 -23.01 4.96
C GLU A 224 -10.93 -23.03 5.65
N GLY A 225 -11.40 -21.86 6.10
CA GLY A 225 -12.76 -21.66 6.62
C GLY A 225 -12.90 -21.07 8.03
N ASP A 226 -11.84 -21.06 8.85
CA ASP A 226 -11.91 -20.65 10.27
C ASP A 226 -11.03 -19.44 10.60
N THR A 227 -11.12 -18.42 9.73
CA THR A 227 -10.46 -17.13 9.95
C THR A 227 -10.84 -16.49 11.28
N PHE A 228 -12.02 -16.85 11.84
CA PHE A 228 -12.50 -16.45 13.17
C PHE A 228 -11.48 -16.63 14.31
N LEU A 229 -10.57 -17.59 14.22
CA LEU A 229 -9.68 -17.96 15.32
C LEU A 229 -8.38 -17.20 15.37
N ILE A 230 -7.76 -16.99 14.21
CA ILE A 230 -6.64 -16.06 14.08
C ILE A 230 -7.07 -14.70 14.61
N TYR A 231 -8.32 -14.33 14.38
CA TYR A 231 -8.85 -13.07 14.85
C TYR A 231 -9.04 -12.95 16.37
N ASP A 232 -9.50 -14.00 17.05
CA ASP A 232 -9.59 -13.99 18.51
C ASP A 232 -8.19 -13.86 19.13
N PHE A 233 -7.19 -14.51 18.53
CA PHE A 233 -5.79 -14.33 18.91
C PHE A 233 -5.29 -12.89 18.67
N LEU A 234 -5.47 -12.36 17.47
CA LEU A 234 -5.02 -11.01 17.12
C LEU A 234 -5.72 -9.94 17.98
N SER A 235 -7.02 -10.07 18.21
CA SER A 235 -7.74 -9.12 19.06
C SER A 235 -7.24 -9.14 20.50
N LYS A 236 -6.95 -10.32 21.06
CA LYS A 236 -6.27 -10.41 22.37
C LYS A 236 -4.89 -9.77 22.36
N TYR A 237 -4.11 -9.97 21.29
CA TYR A 237 -2.78 -9.37 21.16
C TYR A 237 -2.86 -7.84 21.09
N PHE A 238 -3.62 -7.30 20.13
CA PHE A 238 -3.78 -5.87 19.91
C PHE A 238 -4.49 -5.16 21.06
N SER A 239 -5.38 -5.84 21.80
CA SER A 239 -6.02 -5.27 23.01
C SER A 239 -5.05 -4.99 24.15
N ARG A 240 -3.84 -5.57 24.10
CA ARG A 240 -2.78 -5.35 25.09
C ARG A 240 -1.68 -4.41 24.60
N ILE A 241 -1.75 -3.93 23.35
CA ILE A 241 -0.78 -2.96 22.85
C ILE A 241 -1.16 -1.58 23.39
N GLU A 242 -0.22 -0.95 24.07
CA GLU A 242 -0.27 0.47 24.38
C GLU A 242 0.72 1.16 23.46
N TYR A 243 0.30 2.18 22.71
CA TYR A 243 1.17 2.84 21.74
C TYR A 243 0.96 4.34 21.66
N GLU A 244 2.01 5.02 21.18
CA GLU A 244 1.96 6.37 20.64
C GLU A 244 2.39 6.29 19.17
N ALA A 245 1.60 6.88 18.28
CA ALA A 245 1.90 7.01 16.86
C ALA A 245 2.46 8.41 16.57
N THR A 246 3.53 8.49 15.81
CA THR A 246 4.11 9.77 15.34
C THR A 246 4.35 9.72 13.85
N VAL A 247 4.02 10.81 13.14
CA VAL A 247 4.30 10.92 11.71
C VAL A 247 5.80 11.12 11.51
N THR A 248 6.44 10.21 10.77
CA THR A 248 7.85 10.31 10.40
C THR A 248 8.07 10.78 8.97
N GLU A 249 7.10 10.50 8.09
CA GLU A 249 7.12 10.92 6.70
C GLU A 249 5.68 11.14 6.22
N ALA A 250 5.46 12.20 5.44
CA ALA A 250 4.20 12.45 4.77
C ALA A 250 4.49 12.84 3.32
N THR A 251 3.72 12.29 2.41
CA THR A 251 3.73 12.57 0.98
C THR A 251 2.30 12.83 0.52
N ASN A 252 2.13 13.17 -0.76
CA ASN A 252 0.80 13.38 -1.31
C ASN A 252 -0.03 12.09 -1.41
N GLU A 253 0.60 10.93 -1.37
CA GLU A 253 -0.05 9.62 -1.53
C GLU A 253 -0.08 8.78 -0.25
N SER A 254 0.82 9.07 0.70
CA SER A 254 1.03 8.22 1.87
C SER A 254 1.51 8.98 3.10
N VAL A 255 1.24 8.43 4.27
CA VAL A 255 1.76 8.89 5.55
C VAL A 255 2.38 7.72 6.30
N THR A 256 3.66 7.81 6.65
CA THR A 256 4.34 6.80 7.46
C THR A 256 4.32 7.20 8.93
N LEU A 257 3.86 6.27 9.76
CA LEU A 257 3.76 6.36 11.19
C LEU A 257 4.86 5.51 11.83
N GLN A 258 5.59 6.09 12.77
CA GLN A 258 6.39 5.36 13.74
C GLN A 258 5.54 5.12 14.98
N ILE A 259 5.37 3.85 15.30
CA ILE A 259 4.62 3.37 16.45
C ILE A 259 5.63 2.97 17.53
N VAL A 260 5.49 3.54 18.72
CA VAL A 260 6.32 3.21 19.89
C VAL A 260 5.43 2.97 21.08
N GLY A 261 5.73 1.96 21.88
CA GLY A 261 4.93 1.68 23.07
C GLY A 261 5.32 0.38 23.73
N THR A 262 4.32 -0.40 24.13
CA THR A 262 4.51 -1.75 24.65
C THR A 262 3.57 -2.75 24.00
N ALA A 263 4.05 -3.98 23.83
CA ALA A 263 3.28 -5.08 23.27
C ALA A 263 3.57 -6.40 24.01
N PRO A 264 2.67 -7.39 23.91
CA PRO A 264 2.90 -8.74 24.45
C PRO A 264 4.17 -9.40 23.87
N GLU A 265 5.14 -9.80 24.71
CA GLU A 265 6.21 -10.74 24.32
C GLU A 265 5.68 -12.17 24.43
N SER A 266 4.84 -12.54 23.47
CA SER A 266 3.98 -13.71 23.62
C SER A 266 4.65 -15.03 23.26
N VAL A 267 5.82 -15.05 22.61
CA VAL A 267 6.42 -16.30 22.09
C VAL A 267 6.67 -17.32 23.19
N GLU A 268 7.48 -16.99 24.21
CA GLU A 268 7.78 -17.91 25.31
C GLU A 268 6.53 -18.33 26.09
N SER A 269 5.56 -17.42 26.25
CA SER A 269 4.32 -17.70 26.97
C SER A 269 3.41 -18.62 26.16
N ILE A 270 3.26 -18.38 24.85
CA ILE A 270 2.51 -19.26 23.96
C ILE A 270 3.15 -20.64 23.93
N GLU A 271 4.48 -20.74 23.79
CA GLU A 271 5.20 -22.01 23.83
C GLU A 271 4.98 -22.74 25.16
N TYR A 272 5.00 -22.02 26.28
CA TYR A 272 4.69 -22.59 27.59
C TYR A 272 3.29 -23.20 27.61
N TYR A 273 2.27 -22.45 27.17
CA TYR A 273 0.88 -22.90 27.15
C TYR A 273 0.67 -24.08 26.19
N MET A 274 1.26 -24.01 25.00
CA MET A 274 1.21 -25.08 24.00
C MET A 274 1.94 -26.35 24.44
N ASN A 275 2.99 -26.24 25.26
CA ASN A 275 3.76 -27.39 25.75
C ASN A 275 3.32 -27.87 27.15
N ASN A 276 2.40 -27.18 27.81
CA ASN A 276 1.91 -27.57 29.12
C ASN A 276 0.85 -28.67 29.01
N VAL A 277 1.28 -29.92 29.28
CA VAL A 277 0.42 -31.10 29.18
C VAL A 277 -0.88 -30.96 29.95
N ILE A 278 -0.86 -30.40 31.17
CA ILE A 278 -2.08 -30.29 31.99
C ILE A 278 -3.10 -29.34 31.34
N LEU A 279 -2.64 -28.17 30.89
CA LEU A 279 -3.52 -27.16 30.30
C LEU A 279 -4.00 -27.56 28.91
N ALA A 280 -3.11 -28.14 28.11
CA ALA A 280 -3.44 -28.64 26.78
C ALA A 280 -4.39 -29.84 26.85
N THR A 281 -4.20 -30.76 27.80
CA THR A 281 -5.08 -31.93 28.00
C THR A 281 -6.52 -31.51 28.27
N ASP A 282 -6.78 -30.55 29.16
CA ASP A 282 -8.16 -30.06 29.41
C ASP A 282 -8.83 -29.50 28.14
N ILE A 283 -8.05 -28.86 27.26
CA ILE A 283 -8.54 -28.30 26.00
C ILE A 283 -8.82 -29.41 24.98
N TYR A 284 -7.91 -30.37 24.85
CA TYR A 284 -8.10 -31.55 24.01
C TYR A 284 -9.25 -32.44 24.48
N GLU A 285 -9.49 -32.57 25.79
CA GLU A 285 -10.66 -33.28 26.34
C GLU A 285 -11.97 -32.65 25.85
N ASN A 286 -12.12 -31.34 26.05
CA ASN A 286 -13.32 -30.61 25.63
C ASN A 286 -13.56 -30.69 24.12
N LEU A 287 -12.47 -30.73 23.35
CA LEU A 287 -12.51 -30.87 21.91
C LEU A 287 -13.02 -32.26 21.49
N ILE A 288 -12.39 -33.33 21.99
CA ILE A 288 -12.73 -34.71 21.65
C ILE A 288 -14.18 -34.99 22.05
N GLU A 289 -14.61 -34.57 23.25
CA GLU A 289 -16.00 -34.70 23.69
C GLU A 289 -16.99 -34.09 22.69
N TRP A 290 -16.67 -32.91 22.19
CA TRP A 290 -17.55 -32.18 21.29
C TRP A 290 -17.56 -32.78 19.88
N GLN A 291 -16.43 -33.26 19.37
CA GLN A 291 -16.37 -33.99 18.09
C GLN A 291 -17.32 -35.20 18.10
N TYR A 292 -17.35 -35.95 19.21
CA TYR A 292 -18.27 -37.08 19.39
C TYR A 292 -19.72 -36.68 19.63
N ALA A 293 -19.98 -35.44 20.04
CA ALA A 293 -21.33 -34.86 20.05
C ALA A 293 -21.83 -34.50 18.63
N GLY A 294 -21.05 -34.76 17.58
CA GLY A 294 -21.37 -34.44 16.19
C GLY A 294 -20.91 -33.05 15.74
N GLY A 295 -19.88 -32.51 16.40
CA GLY A 295 -19.24 -31.26 16.02
C GLY A 295 -18.38 -31.36 14.76
N THR A 296 -18.19 -30.23 14.05
CA THR A 296 -17.30 -30.08 12.89
C THR A 296 -15.83 -29.86 13.29
N PRO A 297 -14.80 -30.29 12.54
CA PRO A 297 -13.38 -30.18 12.93
C PRO A 297 -12.90 -28.79 13.45
N ASP A 298 -13.58 -27.72 13.06
CA ASP A 298 -13.40 -26.30 13.41
C ASP A 298 -12.95 -26.03 14.86
N ARG A 299 -13.46 -26.78 15.86
CA ARG A 299 -13.07 -26.54 17.26
C ARG A 299 -11.66 -26.98 17.64
N TYR A 300 -10.98 -27.81 16.84
CA TYR A 300 -9.59 -28.21 17.14
C TYR A 300 -8.69 -26.99 17.14
N TYR A 301 -8.82 -26.19 16.10
CA TYR A 301 -8.14 -24.91 15.99
C TYR A 301 -8.56 -23.97 17.13
N ASN A 302 -9.85 -23.96 17.55
CA ASN A 302 -10.28 -23.12 18.69
C ASN A 302 -9.48 -23.39 19.96
N GLY A 303 -9.10 -24.65 20.21
CA GLY A 303 -8.29 -25.04 21.36
C GLY A 303 -6.88 -24.46 21.31
N ILE A 304 -6.20 -24.60 20.16
CA ILE A 304 -4.84 -24.08 19.94
C ILE A 304 -4.84 -22.55 20.01
N PHE A 305 -5.71 -21.86 19.27
CA PHE A 305 -5.80 -20.40 19.33
C PHE A 305 -6.27 -19.89 20.70
N GLY A 306 -7.08 -20.68 21.42
CA GLY A 306 -7.41 -20.44 22.82
C GLY A 306 -6.17 -20.44 23.72
N MET A 307 -5.28 -21.42 23.58
CA MET A 307 -3.99 -21.48 24.29
C MET A 307 -3.07 -20.33 23.91
N MET A 308 -2.99 -20.00 22.61
CA MET A 308 -2.22 -18.85 22.14
C MET A 308 -2.74 -17.55 22.76
N GLY A 309 -4.06 -17.38 22.81
CA GLY A 309 -4.69 -16.24 23.47
C GLY A 309 -4.42 -16.15 24.98
N LEU A 310 -4.32 -17.30 25.68
CA LEU A 310 -3.90 -17.33 27.08
C LEU A 310 -2.42 -16.96 27.24
N GLY A 311 -1.55 -17.48 26.35
CA GLY A 311 -0.14 -17.10 26.32
C GLY A 311 0.04 -15.60 26.08
N VAL A 312 -0.74 -15.02 25.15
CA VAL A 312 -0.80 -13.58 24.93
C VAL A 312 -1.32 -12.83 26.14
N TYR A 313 -2.26 -13.36 26.92
CA TYR A 313 -2.79 -12.68 28.11
C TYR A 313 -1.79 -12.69 29.28
N ASP A 314 -1.04 -13.78 29.43
CA ASP A 314 -0.08 -13.97 30.53
C ASP A 314 1.30 -13.40 30.25
N SER A 315 1.60 -13.03 29.00
CA SER A 315 2.91 -12.53 28.64
C SER A 315 3.24 -11.21 29.33
N GLU A 316 4.53 -10.99 29.54
CA GLU A 316 5.05 -9.68 29.89
C GLU A 316 4.88 -8.70 28.72
N LEU A 317 4.83 -7.42 29.04
CA LEU A 317 4.84 -6.35 28.03
C LEU A 317 6.28 -5.90 27.83
N VAL A 318 6.71 -5.85 26.58
CA VAL A 318 8.04 -5.39 26.16
C VAL A 318 7.93 -4.16 25.29
N ASP A 319 9.05 -3.47 25.10
CA ASP A 319 9.13 -2.31 24.21
C ASP A 319 8.68 -2.70 22.80
N TYR A 320 7.71 -1.94 22.29
CA TYR A 320 7.14 -2.11 20.95
C TYR A 320 7.64 -1.00 20.05
N ASN A 321 8.14 -1.38 18.88
CA ASN A 321 8.61 -0.45 17.86
C ASN A 321 8.22 -1.03 16.49
N ALA A 322 7.36 -0.30 15.78
CA ALA A 322 6.87 -0.71 14.48
C ALA A 322 6.71 0.51 13.56
N THR A 323 6.71 0.26 12.26
CA THR A 323 6.33 1.25 11.25
C THR A 323 5.08 0.83 10.52
N VAL A 324 4.23 1.80 10.19
CA VAL A 324 3.02 1.58 9.38
C VAL A 324 2.91 2.71 8.36
N THR A 325 2.77 2.38 7.08
CA THR A 325 2.49 3.37 6.04
C THR A 325 1.01 3.31 5.69
N VAL A 326 0.31 4.44 5.83
CA VAL A 326 -1.11 4.58 5.51
C VAL A 326 -1.23 5.23 4.13
N THR A 327 -2.07 4.67 3.26
CA THR A 327 -2.42 5.27 1.97
C THR A 327 -3.94 5.36 1.82
N VAL A 328 -4.40 6.07 0.78
CA VAL A 328 -5.82 6.14 0.40
C VAL A 328 -5.95 5.77 -1.07
N ASP A 329 -6.80 4.78 -1.36
CA ASP A 329 -7.09 4.37 -2.74
C ASP A 329 -8.00 5.37 -3.47
N ASP A 330 -8.27 5.11 -4.76
CA ASP A 330 -9.12 5.98 -5.57
C ASP A 330 -10.60 6.00 -5.13
N ASP A 331 -11.03 5.01 -4.32
CA ASP A 331 -12.38 4.92 -3.75
C ASP A 331 -12.47 5.58 -2.35
N GLY A 332 -11.35 6.07 -1.81
CA GLY A 332 -11.28 6.71 -0.50
C GLY A 332 -11.10 5.74 0.67
N ASN A 333 -10.77 4.47 0.41
CA ASN A 333 -10.48 3.51 1.46
C ASN A 333 -9.04 3.66 1.94
N TYR A 334 -8.85 3.58 3.26
CA TYR A 334 -7.52 3.56 3.87
C TYR A 334 -6.90 2.17 3.73
N ILE A 335 -5.65 2.11 3.29
CA ILE A 335 -4.86 0.88 3.24
C ILE A 335 -3.69 1.04 4.19
N PHE A 336 -3.45 0.03 5.03
CA PHE A 336 -2.40 0.05 6.03
C PHE A 336 -1.31 -0.93 5.64
N TYR A 337 -0.12 -0.42 5.34
CA TYR A 337 1.04 -1.24 5.07
C TYR A 337 1.87 -1.43 6.32
N ALA A 338 1.81 -2.62 6.91
CA ALA A 338 2.62 -2.98 8.07
C ALA A 338 4.09 -3.11 7.67
N GLY A 339 4.97 -2.48 8.45
CA GLY A 339 6.42 -2.61 8.38
C GLY A 339 6.96 -3.60 9.41
N GLU A 340 8.27 -3.53 9.63
CA GLU A 340 8.98 -4.38 10.61
C GLU A 340 8.43 -4.14 12.03
N GLY A 341 8.34 -5.21 12.81
CA GLY A 341 7.91 -5.15 14.21
C GLY A 341 6.40 -4.98 14.45
N PHE A 342 5.59 -4.79 13.40
CA PHE A 342 4.15 -4.59 13.58
C PHE A 342 3.42 -5.83 14.12
N LEU A 343 3.70 -6.99 13.54
CA LEU A 343 3.17 -8.28 13.99
C LEU A 343 4.17 -8.99 14.91
N PRO A 344 3.69 -9.77 15.90
CA PRO A 344 4.57 -10.67 16.64
C PRO A 344 5.18 -11.68 15.66
N ALA A 345 6.49 -11.92 15.75
CA ALA A 345 7.15 -12.94 14.94
C ALA A 345 6.57 -14.32 15.29
N PRO A 346 5.76 -14.95 14.42
CA PRO A 346 5.09 -16.18 14.76
C PRO A 346 5.97 -17.35 14.34
N TYR A 347 7.14 -17.52 14.98
CA TYR A 347 7.79 -18.82 14.93
C TYR A 347 7.26 -19.63 16.10
N LEU A 348 6.19 -20.38 15.85
CA LEU A 348 5.73 -21.41 16.76
C LEU A 348 6.09 -22.74 16.13
N ASP A 349 7.07 -23.42 16.72
CA ASP A 349 7.28 -24.83 16.40
C ASP A 349 6.04 -25.62 16.80
N THR A 350 5.72 -26.68 16.05
CA THR A 350 4.67 -27.62 16.46
C THR A 350 4.96 -28.12 17.86
N PRO A 351 3.94 -28.21 18.74
CA PRO A 351 4.17 -28.57 20.13
C PRO A 351 4.81 -29.96 20.19
N THR A 352 6.03 -30.02 20.71
CA THR A 352 6.87 -31.24 20.78
C THR A 352 6.23 -32.40 21.54
N ASN A 353 5.13 -32.15 22.28
CA ASN A 353 4.45 -33.13 23.12
C ASN A 353 3.00 -33.41 22.67
N ASN A 354 2.61 -33.07 21.44
CA ASN A 354 1.21 -33.19 20.99
C ASN A 354 0.63 -34.60 21.23
N ASP A 355 1.37 -35.65 20.86
CA ASP A 355 0.95 -37.05 21.06
C ASP A 355 0.68 -37.39 22.54
N THR A 356 1.53 -36.88 23.44
CA THR A 356 1.37 -37.10 24.88
C THR A 356 0.13 -36.39 25.40
N MET A 357 -0.12 -35.17 24.95
CA MET A 357 -1.27 -34.37 25.38
C MET A 357 -2.59 -35.00 24.95
N VAL A 358 -2.66 -35.45 23.70
CA VAL A 358 -3.87 -36.06 23.15
C VAL A 358 -4.11 -37.44 23.78
N THR A 359 -3.05 -38.24 23.98
CA THR A 359 -3.16 -39.52 24.70
C THR A 359 -3.67 -39.31 26.12
N CYS A 360 -3.14 -38.34 26.87
CA CYS A 360 -3.63 -38.02 28.20
C CYS A 360 -5.10 -37.57 28.20
N ALA A 361 -5.53 -36.79 27.19
CA ALA A 361 -6.93 -36.40 27.06
C ALA A 361 -7.84 -37.61 26.79
N LEU A 362 -7.44 -38.50 25.89
CA LEU A 362 -8.16 -39.73 25.58
C LEU A 362 -8.28 -40.64 26.81
N ASP A 363 -7.18 -40.84 27.54
CA ASP A 363 -7.14 -41.62 28.78
C ASP A 363 -8.10 -41.05 29.84
N ASN A 364 -8.11 -39.73 30.04
CA ASN A 364 -9.00 -39.08 31.00
C ASN A 364 -10.48 -39.20 30.59
N LEU A 365 -10.81 -39.02 29.32
CA LEU A 365 -12.17 -39.19 28.82
C LEU A 365 -12.66 -40.63 28.95
N LEU A 366 -11.77 -41.59 28.71
CA LEU A 366 -12.04 -43.02 28.89
C LEU A 366 -12.26 -43.36 30.37
N GLU A 367 -11.40 -42.86 31.28
CA GLU A 367 -11.52 -43.07 32.73
C GLU A 367 -12.85 -42.51 33.27
N ARG A 368 -13.27 -41.34 32.77
CA ARG A 368 -14.56 -40.73 33.12
C ARG A 368 -15.76 -41.42 32.45
N GLY A 369 -15.52 -42.38 31.56
CA GLY A 369 -16.56 -43.09 30.81
C GLY A 369 -17.31 -42.21 29.82
N THR A 370 -16.69 -41.13 29.37
CA THR A 370 -17.25 -40.20 28.37
C THR A 370 -17.10 -40.76 26.95
N ILE A 371 -16.01 -41.49 26.70
CA ILE A 371 -15.77 -42.29 25.50
C ILE A 371 -15.61 -43.77 25.86
N THR A 372 -15.80 -44.67 24.89
CA THR A 372 -15.55 -46.11 25.03
C THR A 372 -14.10 -46.45 24.66
N GLN A 373 -13.63 -47.65 25.03
CA GLN A 373 -12.30 -48.15 24.61
C GLN A 373 -12.18 -48.21 23.08
N GLU A 374 -13.26 -48.60 22.39
CA GLU A 374 -13.29 -48.64 20.92
C GLU A 374 -13.10 -47.24 20.33
N GLN A 375 -13.75 -46.22 20.89
CA GLN A 375 -13.56 -44.82 20.48
C GLN A 375 -12.15 -44.34 20.81
N HIS A 376 -11.64 -44.62 22.01
CA HIS A 376 -10.27 -44.31 22.40
C HIS A 376 -9.25 -44.88 21.40
N ASP A 377 -9.38 -46.17 21.07
CA ASP A 377 -8.45 -46.87 20.18
C ASP A 377 -8.59 -46.37 18.73
N THR A 378 -9.80 -46.06 18.26
CA THR A 378 -10.03 -45.45 16.93
C THR A 378 -9.42 -44.05 16.85
N ILE A 379 -9.62 -43.18 17.83
CA ILE A 379 -9.05 -41.81 17.80
C ILE A 379 -7.54 -41.86 17.92
N GLY A 380 -7.03 -42.69 18.84
CA GLY A 380 -5.60 -42.94 18.97
C GLY A 380 -5.03 -43.43 17.65
N ALA A 381 -5.65 -44.42 17.02
CA ALA A 381 -5.24 -44.93 15.72
C ALA A 381 -5.34 -43.87 14.62
N ASP A 382 -6.41 -43.08 14.55
CA ASP A 382 -6.62 -42.01 13.55
C ASP A 382 -5.67 -40.81 13.77
N LEU A 383 -5.16 -40.59 14.98
CA LEU A 383 -4.11 -39.59 15.23
C LEU A 383 -2.73 -40.16 14.86
N TYR A 384 -2.50 -41.43 15.16
CA TYR A 384 -1.30 -42.15 14.71
C TYR A 384 -1.31 -42.47 13.20
N ALA A 385 -2.47 -42.38 12.55
CA ALA A 385 -2.69 -42.60 11.10
C ALA A 385 -3.04 -41.32 10.33
N GLY A 386 -3.44 -40.24 11.02
CA GLY A 386 -3.64 -38.87 10.51
C GLY A 386 -2.41 -37.97 10.69
N ASN A 387 -1.49 -38.33 11.60
CA ASN A 387 -0.12 -38.49 11.14
C ASN A 387 -0.22 -39.65 10.16
N SER A 388 -0.22 -39.39 8.86
CA SER A 388 0.01 -40.46 7.89
C SER A 388 1.25 -41.26 8.34
N LEU A 389 1.59 -42.35 7.68
CA LEU A 389 2.86 -43.02 7.95
C LEU A 389 4.07 -42.12 7.58
N ILE A 390 4.11 -40.84 7.96
CA ILE A 390 5.28 -40.03 8.27
C ILE A 390 6.07 -40.76 9.36
N THR A 391 6.77 -41.80 8.94
CA THR A 391 8.02 -42.10 9.60
C THR A 391 8.93 -40.93 9.25
N GLU A 392 8.97 -39.90 10.10
CA GLU A 392 10.02 -38.88 10.01
C GLU A 392 11.34 -39.59 10.24
N ILE A 393 12.02 -39.95 9.16
CA ILE A 393 13.39 -40.44 9.23
C ILE A 393 14.26 -39.20 9.03
N GLU A 394 14.78 -38.66 10.12
CA GLU A 394 15.78 -37.60 10.10
C GLU A 394 17.07 -38.17 9.45
N THR A 395 17.25 -37.94 8.14
CA THR A 395 18.42 -38.43 7.39
C THR A 395 19.43 -37.32 7.18
N GLY A 396 20.04 -36.84 8.26
CA GLY A 396 20.98 -35.70 8.22
C GLY A 396 20.27 -34.35 8.09
N ASP A 397 21.07 -33.28 8.02
CA ASP A 397 20.63 -31.91 8.39
C ASP A 397 19.57 -31.25 7.48
N ASP A 398 19.21 -31.83 6.31
CA ASP A 398 18.57 -31.07 5.23
C ASP A 398 17.30 -31.66 4.56
N TYR A 399 16.84 -32.87 4.93
CA TYR A 399 15.73 -33.53 4.21
C TYR A 399 14.71 -34.23 5.12
N TYR A 400 13.43 -34.22 4.71
CA TYR A 400 12.33 -34.95 5.34
C TYR A 400 11.58 -35.80 4.30
N VAL A 401 10.99 -36.92 4.73
CA VAL A 401 10.17 -37.79 3.88
C VAL A 401 8.89 -38.17 4.61
N SER A 402 7.74 -38.08 3.96
CA SER A 402 6.46 -38.63 4.44
C SER A 402 5.85 -39.56 3.40
N PHE A 403 4.95 -40.39 3.90
CA PHE A 403 4.05 -41.19 3.09
C PHE A 403 2.63 -40.72 3.37
N THR A 404 1.85 -40.40 2.33
CA THR A 404 0.47 -39.94 2.45
C THR A 404 -0.43 -40.86 1.64
N ASP A 405 -1.51 -41.33 2.27
CA ASP A 405 -2.59 -42.05 1.60
C ASP A 405 -3.65 -41.00 1.21
N ASP A 406 -3.75 -40.70 -0.08
CA ASP A 406 -4.82 -39.86 -0.65
C ASP A 406 -5.83 -40.82 -1.29
N ASP A 407 -7.14 -40.52 -1.22
CA ASP A 407 -8.27 -41.44 -1.47
C ASP A 407 -8.20 -42.23 -2.81
N ASP A 408 -7.33 -41.80 -3.75
CA ASP A 408 -7.08 -42.43 -5.05
C ASP A 408 -5.59 -42.81 -5.33
N ASP A 409 -4.61 -42.41 -4.50
CA ASP A 409 -3.17 -42.63 -4.75
C ASP A 409 -2.33 -42.62 -3.45
N PHE A 410 -1.36 -43.55 -3.33
CA PHE A 410 -0.37 -43.51 -2.26
C PHE A 410 0.85 -42.68 -2.69
N ARG A 411 1.21 -41.63 -1.94
CA ARG A 411 2.27 -40.68 -2.29
C ARG A 411 3.42 -40.72 -1.31
N VAL A 412 4.64 -40.61 -1.82
CA VAL A 412 5.82 -40.28 -1.00
C VAL A 412 6.14 -38.82 -1.23
N CYS A 413 5.98 -37.99 -0.21
CA CYS A 413 6.37 -36.61 -0.24
C CYS A 413 7.77 -36.47 0.37
N PHE A 414 8.63 -35.65 -0.22
CA PHE A 414 9.89 -35.26 0.43
C PHE A 414 10.08 -33.75 0.43
N TRP A 415 10.72 -33.27 1.49
CA TRP A 415 10.97 -31.86 1.78
C TRP A 415 12.46 -31.57 1.89
N THR A 416 12.88 -30.39 1.43
CA THR A 416 14.22 -29.84 1.61
C THR A 416 14.17 -28.59 2.48
N ARG A 417 15.11 -28.41 3.42
CA ARG A 417 15.12 -27.23 4.30
C ARG A 417 15.46 -25.92 3.59
N GLU A 418 16.17 -26.00 2.45
CA GLU A 418 16.54 -24.85 1.62
C GLU A 418 15.62 -24.71 0.41
N SER A 419 15.22 -23.47 0.09
CA SER A 419 14.44 -23.14 -1.11
C SER A 419 15.20 -23.56 -2.37
N HIS A 420 14.75 -24.60 -3.06
CA HIS A 420 15.35 -25.05 -4.32
C HIS A 420 14.75 -24.33 -5.53
N ASP A 421 15.51 -24.30 -6.63
CA ASP A 421 15.03 -23.78 -7.92
C ASP A 421 13.80 -24.61 -8.35
N PRO A 422 12.65 -23.99 -8.67
CA PRO A 422 11.46 -24.66 -9.20
C PRO A 422 11.72 -25.61 -10.38
N ASN A 423 12.82 -25.39 -11.10
CA ASN A 423 13.20 -26.16 -12.29
C ASN A 423 14.15 -27.33 -11.96
N GLU A 424 14.53 -27.51 -10.71
CA GLU A 424 15.41 -28.61 -10.29
C GLU A 424 14.59 -29.90 -10.20
N SER A 425 15.11 -30.97 -10.82
CA SER A 425 14.48 -32.29 -10.81
C SER A 425 15.32 -33.24 -9.97
N PHE A 426 14.66 -34.02 -9.11
CA PHE A 426 15.30 -35.07 -8.33
C PHE A 426 15.18 -36.40 -9.06
N THR A 427 16.21 -37.23 -8.94
CA THR A 427 16.15 -38.61 -9.43
C THR A 427 15.84 -39.57 -8.28
N TYR A 428 15.05 -40.61 -8.54
CA TYR A 428 14.74 -41.64 -7.55
C TYR A 428 14.78 -43.05 -8.15
N ASN A 429 15.08 -44.02 -7.29
CA ASN A 429 14.92 -45.44 -7.54
C ASN A 429 13.88 -46.00 -6.57
N MET A 430 13.01 -46.89 -7.03
CA MET A 430 12.02 -47.57 -6.18
C MET A 430 12.16 -49.08 -6.33
N SER A 431 12.14 -49.80 -5.21
CA SER A 431 12.06 -51.25 -5.20
C SER A 431 10.92 -51.73 -4.31
N VAL A 432 10.27 -52.82 -4.71
CA VAL A 432 9.17 -53.44 -3.96
C VAL A 432 9.56 -54.88 -3.67
N ASN A 433 9.58 -55.25 -2.39
CA ASN A 433 10.04 -56.55 -1.88
C ASN A 433 11.47 -56.89 -2.35
N GLY A 434 12.32 -55.87 -2.49
CA GLY A 434 13.70 -55.98 -2.98
C GLY A 434 13.84 -56.15 -4.49
N GLU A 435 12.74 -56.11 -5.26
CA GLU A 435 12.78 -56.06 -6.72
C GLU A 435 12.66 -54.62 -7.21
N SER A 436 13.63 -54.16 -8.02
CA SER A 436 13.63 -52.82 -8.60
C SER A 436 12.43 -52.64 -9.54
N VAL A 437 11.57 -51.66 -9.25
CA VAL A 437 10.37 -51.34 -10.04
C VAL A 437 10.52 -50.02 -10.80
N VAL A 438 11.33 -49.09 -10.29
CA VAL A 438 11.69 -47.84 -10.98
C VAL A 438 13.19 -47.60 -10.84
N GLU A 439 13.89 -47.41 -11.95
CA GLU A 439 15.29 -46.97 -11.97
C GLU A 439 15.41 -45.62 -12.69
N GLY A 440 15.91 -44.60 -11.99
CA GLY A 440 16.14 -43.27 -12.54
C GLY A 440 14.86 -42.50 -12.84
N GLY A 441 13.80 -42.72 -12.06
CA GLY A 441 12.60 -41.88 -12.12
C GLY A 441 12.95 -40.43 -11.79
N THR A 442 12.23 -39.47 -12.35
CA THR A 442 12.44 -38.04 -12.07
C THR A 442 11.18 -37.40 -11.53
N VAL A 443 11.31 -36.53 -10.54
CA VAL A 443 10.21 -35.69 -10.04
C VAL A 443 10.63 -34.23 -10.05
N THR A 444 9.73 -33.36 -10.49
CA THR A 444 9.88 -31.91 -10.53
C THR A 444 8.75 -31.32 -9.69
N PRO A 445 8.99 -30.32 -8.83
CA PRO A 445 7.95 -29.76 -7.99
C PRO A 445 6.85 -29.14 -8.86
N GLU A 446 5.59 -29.39 -8.49
CA GLU A 446 4.44 -28.91 -9.26
C GLU A 446 4.22 -27.40 -9.10
N VAL A 447 4.77 -26.80 -8.04
CA VAL A 447 4.60 -25.38 -7.70
C VAL A 447 5.96 -24.73 -7.42
N PRO A 448 6.30 -23.61 -8.08
CA PRO A 448 7.49 -22.83 -7.78
C PRO A 448 7.54 -22.38 -6.31
N GLY A 449 8.60 -22.76 -5.59
CA GLY A 449 8.79 -22.42 -4.18
C GLY A 449 8.11 -23.37 -3.19
N ALA A 450 7.37 -24.38 -3.68
CA ALA A 450 6.90 -25.44 -2.80
C ALA A 450 8.05 -26.39 -2.46
N VAL A 451 8.16 -26.69 -1.18
CA VAL A 451 9.17 -27.59 -0.60
C VAL A 451 8.80 -29.06 -0.85
N ILE A 452 7.68 -29.35 -1.53
CA ILE A 452 7.09 -30.69 -1.58
C ILE A 452 7.27 -31.32 -2.95
N HIS A 453 7.93 -32.48 -2.98
CA HIS A 453 8.02 -33.32 -4.17
C HIS A 453 7.31 -34.65 -3.93
N GLY A 454 6.28 -34.95 -4.73
CA GLY A 454 5.49 -36.18 -4.60
C GLY A 454 5.90 -37.25 -5.61
N VAL A 455 6.30 -38.43 -5.15
CA VAL A 455 6.35 -39.65 -5.96
C VAL A 455 5.06 -40.42 -5.74
N VAL A 456 4.24 -40.55 -6.79
CA VAL A 456 3.04 -41.39 -6.75
C VAL A 456 3.46 -42.86 -6.87
N ILE A 457 3.13 -43.67 -5.86
CA ILE A 457 3.31 -45.11 -5.87
C ILE A 457 2.08 -45.74 -6.51
N PRO A 458 2.23 -46.48 -7.63
CA PRO A 458 1.11 -47.18 -8.24
C PRO A 458 0.37 -48.11 -7.26
N GLU A 459 -0.96 -48.10 -7.32
CA GLU A 459 -1.85 -48.86 -6.44
C GLU A 459 -1.49 -50.36 -6.36
N GLU A 460 -1.02 -50.95 -7.48
CA GLU A 460 -0.60 -52.35 -7.54
C GLU A 460 0.58 -52.71 -6.59
N TYR A 461 1.35 -51.72 -6.15
CA TYR A 461 2.46 -51.89 -5.22
C TYR A 461 2.06 -51.62 -3.76
N CYS A 462 0.86 -51.09 -3.51
CA CYS A 462 0.36 -50.73 -2.18
C CYS A 462 -0.33 -51.91 -1.45
N ALA A 463 -0.19 -53.13 -1.96
CA ALA A 463 -0.78 -54.31 -1.34
C ALA A 463 -0.13 -54.68 0.00
N ALA A 464 -0.96 -55.12 0.95
CA ALA A 464 -0.50 -55.56 2.28
C ALA A 464 0.58 -56.65 2.21
N GLY A 465 1.61 -56.50 3.05
CA GLY A 465 2.78 -57.37 3.07
C GLY A 465 3.88 -56.95 2.09
N ASN A 466 3.67 -55.93 1.26
CA ASN A 466 4.74 -55.33 0.48
C ASN A 466 5.65 -54.46 1.34
N SER A 467 6.93 -54.48 0.98
CA SER A 467 7.97 -53.60 1.49
C SER A 467 8.44 -52.71 0.34
N ILE A 468 8.45 -51.39 0.51
CA ILE A 468 8.84 -50.43 -0.51
C ILE A 468 10.09 -49.68 -0.06
N ASP A 469 11.14 -49.75 -0.86
CA ASP A 469 12.36 -48.96 -0.70
C ASP A 469 12.39 -47.87 -1.76
N LEU A 470 12.39 -46.60 -1.34
CA LEU A 470 12.58 -45.45 -2.21
C LEU A 470 13.94 -44.82 -1.92
N THR A 471 14.85 -44.83 -2.91
CA THR A 471 16.11 -44.10 -2.84
C THR A 471 16.02 -42.82 -3.65
N ILE A 472 16.06 -41.66 -3.00
CA ILE A 472 16.07 -40.34 -3.64
C ILE A 472 17.52 -39.85 -3.70
N TYR A 473 17.94 -39.29 -4.82
CA TYR A 473 19.28 -38.74 -5.00
C TYR A 473 19.21 -37.21 -5.07
N GLY A 474 19.96 -36.55 -4.18
CA GLY A 474 20.18 -35.11 -4.22
C GLY A 474 21.07 -34.71 -5.39
N THR A 475 21.00 -33.45 -5.79
CA THR A 475 21.78 -32.94 -6.94
C THR A 475 23.27 -32.83 -6.67
N ASP A 476 23.66 -32.83 -5.39
CA ASP A 476 25.04 -32.94 -4.91
C ASP A 476 25.60 -34.39 -4.93
N GLY A 477 24.76 -35.37 -5.29
CA GLY A 477 25.11 -36.80 -5.30
C GLY A 477 24.91 -37.51 -3.96
N SER A 478 24.33 -36.84 -2.96
CA SER A 478 23.82 -37.49 -1.75
C SER A 478 22.60 -38.37 -2.08
N SER A 479 22.26 -39.30 -1.18
CA SER A 479 21.06 -40.13 -1.36
C SER A 479 20.39 -40.47 -0.04
N ILE A 480 19.06 -40.53 -0.07
CA ILE A 480 18.21 -40.87 1.06
C ILE A 480 17.46 -42.14 0.72
N LEU A 481 17.49 -43.11 1.64
CA LEU A 481 16.70 -44.32 1.54
C LEU A 481 15.51 -44.21 2.51
N ALA A 482 14.31 -44.14 1.96
CA ALA A 482 13.06 -44.26 2.72
C ALA A 482 12.53 -45.69 2.57
N HIS A 483 12.25 -46.35 3.69
CA HIS A 483 11.74 -47.72 3.73
C HIS A 483 10.33 -47.71 4.32
N LEU A 484 9.38 -48.31 3.61
CA LEU A 484 7.99 -48.45 4.03
C LEU A 484 7.62 -49.93 4.07
N GLN A 485 7.06 -50.38 5.20
CA GLN A 485 6.48 -51.70 5.34
C GLN A 485 4.95 -51.55 5.44
N ILE A 486 4.21 -52.16 4.51
CA ILE A 486 2.74 -52.09 4.51
C ILE A 486 2.20 -53.24 5.37
N ASP A 487 1.91 -52.93 6.63
CA ASP A 487 1.26 -53.84 7.57
C ASP A 487 -0.24 -53.54 7.64
N LEU A 488 -1.09 -54.57 7.49
CA LEU A 488 -2.55 -54.50 7.74
C LEU A 488 -2.91 -55.07 9.12
#